data_AF-A0A519D9N9-F1
#
_entry.id   AF-A0A519D9N9-F1
#
_cell.length_a   1.000
_cell.length_b   1.000
_cell.length_c   1.000
_cell.angle_alpha   90.00
_cell.angle_beta   90.00
_cell.angle_gamma   90.00
#
_symmetry.space_group_name_H-M   'P 1'
#
loop_
_entity.id
_entity.type
_entity.pdbx_description
1 polymer ?
#
loop_
_entity_poly.entity_id
_entity_poly.type
_entity_poly.pdbx_seq_one_letter_code
_entity_poly.pdbx_strand_id
1 'polypeptide(L)'
;MNAATTRKELEDIAIRSEYSLMLRMLGPHQGIKLERLRAELDDELEREEHLIVQGFDQTELVEKNEELIAGSDAKALPEISSHNAPAITLNAEKFDDDGYEWVEFEGVNWYRVIDSNDEWIIFE
;
A
#
# COMPACT_ATOMS: atom_id res chain seq x y z
N MET A 1 -8.21 -52.98 16.27
CA MET A 1 -7.23 -52.39 17.19
C MET A 1 -6.40 -53.53 17.74
N ASN A 2 -5.08 -53.52 17.55
CA ASN A 2 -4.21 -54.53 18.15
C ASN A 2 -4.20 -54.32 19.67
N ALA A 3 -4.33 -55.41 20.44
CA ALA A 3 -4.21 -55.33 21.89
C ALA A 3 -2.76 -54.98 22.27
N ALA A 4 -2.58 -54.09 23.26
CA ALA A 4 -1.26 -53.82 23.81
C ALA A 4 -0.68 -55.09 24.44
N THR A 5 0.56 -55.41 24.09
CA THR A 5 1.30 -56.57 24.62
C THR A 5 2.34 -56.15 25.65
N THR A 6 2.66 -54.86 25.74
CA THR A 6 3.57 -54.28 26.73
C THR A 6 2.93 -53.12 27.51
N ARG A 7 3.46 -52.83 28.71
CA ARG A 7 3.00 -51.69 29.52
C ARG A 7 3.22 -50.36 28.78
N LYS A 8 4.33 -50.22 28.06
CA LYS A 8 4.64 -49.04 27.26
C LYS A 8 3.61 -48.82 26.14
N GLU A 9 3.26 -49.89 25.42
CA GLU A 9 2.22 -49.81 24.39
C GLU A 9 0.86 -49.40 24.97
N LEU A 10 0.52 -49.88 26.16
CA LEU A 10 -0.73 -49.50 26.82
C LEU A 10 -0.75 -48.01 27.20
N GLU A 11 0.37 -47.49 27.70
CA GLU A 11 0.54 -46.07 28.04
C GLU A 11 0.45 -45.18 26.78
N ASP A 12 1.10 -45.58 25.68
CA ASP A 12 1.01 -44.86 24.41
C ASP A 12 -0.43 -44.84 23.87
N ILE A 13 -1.17 -45.96 24.00
CA ILE A 13 -2.59 -46.01 23.63
C ILE A 13 -3.41 -45.08 24.53
N ALA A 14 -3.17 -45.08 25.84
CA ALA A 14 -3.86 -44.21 26.79
C ALA A 14 -3.67 -42.73 26.41
N ILE A 15 -2.43 -42.27 26.23
CA ILE A 15 -2.11 -40.89 25.83
C ILE A 15 -2.84 -40.49 24.55
N ARG A 16 -2.79 -41.34 23.52
CA ARG A 16 -3.47 -41.06 22.24
C ARG A 16 -4.99 -41.00 22.39
N SER A 17 -5.55 -41.89 23.20
CA SER A 17 -6.99 -41.91 23.46
C SER A 17 -7.45 -40.70 24.26
N GLU A 18 -6.68 -40.27 25.25
CA GLU A 18 -6.93 -39.06 26.04
C GLU A 18 -6.87 -37.82 25.15
N TYR A 19 -5.83 -37.70 24.32
CA TYR A 19 -5.72 -36.61 23.35
C TYR A 19 -6.90 -36.57 22.38
N SER A 20 -7.29 -37.73 21.84
CA SER A 20 -8.45 -37.84 20.95
C SER A 20 -9.75 -37.47 21.66
N LEU A 21 -9.90 -37.81 22.94
CA LEU A 21 -11.05 -37.44 23.75
C LEU A 21 -11.08 -35.92 23.98
N MET A 22 -9.94 -35.31 24.32
CA MET A 22 -9.82 -33.86 24.48
C MET A 22 -10.18 -33.11 23.20
N LEU A 23 -9.64 -33.53 22.05
CA LEU A 23 -10.00 -32.96 20.74
C LEU A 23 -11.50 -33.05 20.47
N ARG A 24 -12.11 -34.21 20.79
CA ARG A 24 -13.55 -34.40 20.63
C ARG A 24 -14.36 -33.51 21.57
N MET A 25 -13.93 -33.31 22.81
CA MET A 25 -14.61 -32.46 23.79
C MET A 25 -14.48 -30.97 23.48
N LEU A 26 -13.36 -30.55 22.90
CA LEU A 26 -13.16 -29.16 22.45
C LEU A 26 -14.24 -28.77 21.45
N GLY A 27 -14.46 -29.62 20.44
CA GLY A 27 -15.48 -29.42 19.43
C GLY A 27 -15.25 -28.18 18.54
N PRO A 28 -16.08 -27.99 17.50
CA PRO A 28 -15.83 -26.97 16.48
C PRO A 28 -15.83 -25.54 17.03
N HIS A 29 -16.73 -25.23 17.95
CA HIS A 29 -16.89 -23.87 18.46
C HIS A 29 -15.71 -23.43 19.35
N GLN A 30 -15.23 -24.31 20.23
CA GLN A 30 -14.04 -23.97 21.02
C GLN A 30 -12.78 -23.97 20.13
N GLY A 31 -12.72 -24.84 19.12
CA GLY A 31 -11.67 -24.79 18.10
C GLY A 31 -11.60 -23.45 17.37
N ILE A 32 -12.73 -22.93 16.87
CA ILE A 32 -12.80 -21.62 16.18
C ILE A 32 -12.33 -20.49 17.11
N LYS A 33 -12.73 -20.52 18.38
CA LYS A 33 -12.28 -19.51 19.36
C LYS A 33 -10.78 -19.55 19.59
N LEU A 34 -10.20 -20.76 19.68
CA LEU A 34 -8.75 -20.92 19.82
C LEU A 34 -8.01 -20.45 18.58
N GLU A 35 -8.50 -20.76 17.38
CA GLU A 35 -7.88 -20.28 16.14
C GLU A 35 -7.90 -18.76 16.06
N ARG A 36 -9.02 -18.14 16.48
CA ARG A 36 -9.12 -16.69 16.56
C ARG A 36 -8.11 -16.10 17.55
N LEU A 37 -8.04 -16.64 18.78
CA LEU A 37 -7.06 -16.17 19.77
C LEU A 37 -5.63 -16.33 19.26
N ARG A 38 -5.34 -17.46 18.58
CA ARG A 38 -4.04 -17.71 17.98
C ARG A 38 -3.71 -16.67 16.90
N ALA A 39 -4.65 -16.34 16.01
CA ALA A 39 -4.45 -15.28 15.02
C ALA A 39 -4.25 -13.90 15.67
N GLU A 40 -5.04 -13.55 16.68
CA GLU A 40 -4.89 -12.28 17.42
C GLU A 40 -3.52 -12.17 18.12
N LEU A 41 -2.99 -13.29 18.64
CA LEU A 41 -1.63 -13.33 19.21
C LEU A 41 -0.54 -13.26 18.13
N ASP A 42 -0.73 -13.93 16.99
CA ASP A 42 0.20 -13.89 15.87
C ASP A 42 0.34 -12.43 15.34
N ASP A 43 -0.78 -11.69 15.22
CA ASP A 43 -0.78 -10.28 14.81
C ASP A 43 -0.03 -9.35 15.80
N GLU A 44 -0.11 -9.62 17.11
CA GLU A 44 0.60 -8.84 18.12
C GLU A 44 2.11 -9.13 18.09
N LEU A 45 2.50 -10.39 17.92
CA LEU A 45 3.91 -10.77 17.77
C LEU A 45 4.52 -10.16 16.52
N GLU A 46 3.81 -10.17 15.38
CA GLU A 46 4.27 -9.53 14.15
C GLU A 46 4.43 -8.02 14.35
N ARG A 47 3.55 -7.37 15.12
CA ARG A 47 3.68 -5.95 15.46
C ARG A 47 4.90 -5.67 16.33
N GLU A 48 5.14 -6.48 17.35
CA GLU A 48 6.34 -6.38 18.21
C GLU A 48 7.62 -6.59 17.38
N GLU A 49 7.64 -7.58 16.49
CA GLU A 49 8.74 -7.81 15.56
C GLU A 49 8.97 -6.59 14.65
N HIS A 50 7.91 -6.02 14.08
CA HIS A 50 8.00 -4.82 13.27
C HIS A 50 8.54 -3.61 14.06
N LEU A 51 8.15 -3.45 15.33
CA LEU A 51 8.68 -2.37 16.18
C LEU A 51 10.18 -2.55 16.48
N ILE A 52 10.63 -3.79 16.68
CA ILE A 52 12.06 -4.11 16.82
C ILE A 52 12.81 -3.77 15.53
N VAL A 53 12.23 -4.09 14.37
CA VAL A 53 12.79 -3.80 13.04
C VAL A 53 12.79 -2.29 12.71
N GLN A 54 11.78 -1.54 13.16
CA GLN A 54 11.72 -0.06 13.06
C GLN A 54 12.68 0.66 14.01
N GLY A 55 13.11 0.00 15.10
CA GLY A 55 14.15 0.50 16.01
C GLY A 55 15.55 0.48 15.40
N PHE A 56 15.75 -0.23 14.29
CA PHE A 56 16.93 -0.07 13.45
C PHE A 56 16.67 1.05 12.46
N ASP A 57 17.54 2.06 12.49
CA ASP A 57 17.55 3.10 11.47
C ASP A 57 17.86 2.48 10.10
N GLN A 58 16.81 2.21 9.32
CA GLN A 58 16.93 1.66 7.96
C GLN A 58 17.22 2.75 6.92
N THR A 59 17.42 4.01 7.33
CA THR A 59 17.76 5.09 6.40
C THR A 59 19.05 4.75 5.63
N GLU A 60 20.02 4.07 6.26
CA GLU A 60 21.26 3.62 5.60
C GLU A 60 21.01 2.59 4.46
N LEU A 61 19.93 1.79 4.52
CA LEU A 61 19.55 0.87 3.44
C LEU A 61 18.92 1.62 2.26
N VAL A 62 18.24 2.74 2.52
CA VAL A 62 17.68 3.63 1.49
C VAL A 62 18.78 4.48 0.86
N GLU A 63 19.73 5.00 1.64
CA GLU A 63 20.90 5.74 1.14
C GLU A 63 21.79 4.86 0.23
N LYS A 64 21.98 3.57 0.57
CA LYS A 64 22.66 2.62 -0.34
C LYS A 64 21.88 2.38 -1.64
N ASN A 65 20.55 2.47 -1.60
CA ASN A 65 19.76 2.45 -2.83
C ASN A 65 19.90 3.77 -3.61
N GLU A 66 20.09 4.92 -2.99
CA GLU A 66 20.36 6.19 -3.70
C GLU A 66 21.69 6.14 -4.47
N GLU A 67 22.73 5.51 -3.93
CA GLU A 67 23.99 5.26 -4.66
C GLU A 67 23.81 4.32 -5.86
N LEU A 68 22.88 3.35 -5.76
CA LEU A 68 22.51 2.45 -6.87
C LEU A 68 21.56 3.12 -7.89
N ILE A 69 20.71 4.07 -7.47
CA ILE A 69 19.85 4.89 -8.35
C ILE A 69 20.68 5.94 -9.11
N ALA A 70 21.78 6.41 -8.51
CA ALA A 70 22.73 7.29 -9.19
C ALA A 70 23.52 6.57 -10.32
N GLY A 71 23.55 5.24 -10.31
CA GLY A 71 24.27 4.40 -11.26
C GLY A 71 23.33 3.55 -12.12
N SER A 72 22.99 4.07 -13.30
CA SER A 72 22.26 3.42 -14.41
C SER A 72 20.73 3.41 -14.31
N ASP A 73 20.12 4.08 -15.29
CA ASP A 73 18.68 4.14 -15.57
C ASP A 73 17.81 4.96 -14.60
N ALA A 74 18.21 6.21 -14.36
CA ALA A 74 17.23 7.24 -14.04
C ALA A 74 16.12 7.19 -15.10
N LYS A 75 14.94 6.68 -14.71
CA LYS A 75 13.74 6.69 -15.55
C LYS A 75 13.57 8.12 -16.04
N ALA A 76 13.76 8.34 -17.33
CA ALA A 76 13.52 9.64 -17.95
C ALA A 76 12.07 9.99 -17.65
N LEU A 77 11.87 10.85 -16.66
CA LEU A 77 10.57 11.43 -16.39
C LEU A 77 10.24 12.22 -17.66
N PRO A 78 9.05 12.05 -18.26
CA PRO A 78 8.64 12.96 -19.30
C PRO A 78 8.73 14.38 -18.72
N GLU A 79 9.36 15.30 -19.47
CA GLU A 79 9.29 16.72 -19.13
C GLU A 79 7.81 17.06 -18.97
N ILE A 80 7.39 17.46 -17.77
CA ILE A 80 6.10 18.09 -17.59
C ILE A 80 6.23 19.35 -18.42
N SER A 81 5.55 19.38 -19.56
CA SER A 81 5.67 20.43 -20.55
C SER A 81 5.56 21.78 -19.83
N SER A 82 6.68 22.49 -19.72
CA SER A 82 6.68 23.90 -19.34
C SER A 82 6.18 24.67 -20.55
N HIS A 83 4.92 24.47 -20.94
CA HIS A 83 4.31 25.30 -21.96
C HIS A 83 4.42 26.73 -21.44
N ASN A 84 5.05 27.60 -22.21
CA ASN A 84 5.18 28.99 -21.79
C ASN A 84 3.77 29.56 -21.77
N ALA A 85 3.35 30.11 -20.63
CA ALA A 85 2.04 30.74 -20.57
C ALA A 85 1.96 31.86 -21.63
N PRO A 86 0.84 31.97 -22.37
CA PRO A 86 0.65 33.05 -23.31
C PRO A 86 0.79 34.41 -22.62
N ALA A 87 1.18 35.43 -23.37
CA ALA A 87 1.29 36.78 -22.82
C ALA A 87 -0.08 37.25 -22.29
N ILE A 88 -0.09 37.92 -21.13
CA ILE A 88 -1.33 38.45 -20.52
C ILE A 88 -2.08 39.42 -21.44
N THR A 89 -1.35 40.08 -22.34
CA THR A 89 -1.88 41.02 -23.35
C THR A 89 -2.46 40.33 -24.59
N LEU A 90 -2.37 39.00 -24.68
CA LEU A 90 -2.96 38.25 -25.77
C LEU A 90 -4.49 38.30 -25.65
N ASN A 91 -5.16 38.57 -26.77
CA ASN A 91 -6.63 38.56 -26.81
C ASN A 91 -7.13 37.12 -26.95
N ALA A 92 -8.23 36.81 -26.28
CA ALA A 92 -8.90 35.53 -26.42
C ALA A 92 -9.42 35.31 -27.85
N GLU A 93 -9.43 34.06 -28.28
CA GLU A 93 -10.00 33.65 -29.57
C GLU A 93 -11.48 33.28 -29.44
N LYS A 94 -11.88 32.76 -28.27
CA LYS A 94 -13.24 32.29 -28.00
C LYS A 94 -13.68 32.71 -26.61
N PHE A 95 -14.98 32.92 -26.47
CA PHE A 95 -15.65 33.27 -25.22
C PHE A 95 -16.76 32.25 -25.00
N ASP A 96 -16.89 31.78 -23.77
CA ASP A 96 -17.92 30.83 -23.37
C ASP A 96 -19.01 31.48 -22.53
N ASP A 97 -20.18 30.86 -22.48
CA ASP A 97 -21.36 31.35 -21.75
C ASP A 97 -21.17 31.30 -20.22
N ASP A 98 -20.19 30.52 -19.76
CA ASP A 98 -19.80 30.37 -18.34
C ASP A 98 -18.87 31.49 -17.84
N GLY A 99 -18.56 32.50 -18.67
CA GLY A 99 -17.77 33.66 -18.25
C GLY A 99 -16.26 33.49 -18.38
N TYR A 100 -15.82 32.51 -19.17
CA TYR A 100 -14.41 32.27 -19.47
C TYR A 100 -14.05 32.68 -20.89
N GLU A 101 -12.83 33.19 -21.05
CA GLU A 101 -12.20 33.45 -22.34
C GLU A 101 -11.06 32.46 -22.57
N TRP A 102 -10.88 32.05 -23.84
CA TRP A 102 -10.05 30.92 -24.23
C TRP A 102 -9.07 31.29 -25.34
N VAL A 103 -7.86 30.73 -25.30
CA VAL A 103 -6.85 30.85 -26.36
C VAL A 103 -6.09 29.54 -26.56
N GLU A 104 -5.78 29.20 -27.81
CA GLU A 104 -4.87 28.09 -28.13
C GLU A 104 -3.45 28.63 -28.27
N PHE A 105 -2.53 28.18 -27.42
CA PHE A 105 -1.13 28.60 -27.46
C PHE A 105 -0.21 27.39 -27.28
N GLU A 106 0.78 27.27 -28.17
CA GLU A 106 1.68 26.12 -28.25
C GLU A 106 0.95 24.76 -28.37
N GLY A 107 -0.23 24.75 -29.00
CA GLY A 107 -1.04 23.54 -29.21
C GLY A 107 -1.80 23.06 -27.98
N VAL A 108 -1.87 23.89 -26.93
CA VAL A 108 -2.67 23.64 -25.72
C VAL A 108 -3.68 24.77 -25.54
N ASN A 109 -4.85 24.43 -25.01
CA ASN A 109 -5.86 25.42 -24.68
C ASN A 109 -5.57 26.04 -23.32
N TRP A 110 -5.73 27.35 -23.24
CA TRP A 110 -5.61 28.14 -22.03
C TRP A 110 -6.90 28.91 -21.82
N TYR A 111 -7.26 29.16 -20.56
CA TYR A 111 -8.45 29.91 -20.20
C TYR A 111 -8.18 30.88 -19.05
N ARG A 112 -9.00 31.92 -18.97
CA ARG A 112 -9.11 32.82 -17.81
C ARG A 112 -10.50 33.45 -17.76
N VAL A 113 -10.81 34.19 -16.71
CA VAL A 113 -12.11 34.86 -16.56
C VAL A 113 -12.17 36.08 -17.48
N ILE A 114 -13.31 36.30 -18.15
CA ILE A 114 -13.55 37.46 -19.03
C ILE A 114 -13.30 38.77 -18.26
N ASP A 115 -12.59 39.71 -18.87
CA ASP A 115 -12.22 41.02 -18.30
C ASP A 115 -11.41 40.98 -16.99
N SER A 116 -10.88 39.81 -16.59
CA SER A 116 -10.05 39.68 -15.38
C SER A 116 -8.69 40.35 -15.52
N ASN A 117 -8.14 40.33 -16.75
CA ASN A 117 -6.75 40.70 -17.02
C ASN A 117 -5.74 39.90 -16.16
N ASP A 118 -6.12 38.68 -15.78
CA ASP A 118 -5.29 37.72 -15.02
C ASP A 118 -4.41 36.89 -15.97
N GLU A 119 -3.47 36.15 -15.37
CA GLU A 119 -2.63 35.18 -16.08
C GLU A 119 -3.46 34.02 -16.65
N TRP A 120 -3.00 33.48 -17.78
CA TRP A 120 -3.65 32.36 -18.45
C TRP A 120 -3.43 31.05 -17.69
N ILE A 121 -4.50 30.27 -17.54
CA ILE A 121 -4.46 28.96 -16.88
C ILE A 121 -4.54 27.87 -17.94
N ILE A 122 -3.63 26.90 -17.91
CA ILE A 122 -3.62 25.77 -18.83
C ILE A 122 -4.85 24.88 -18.60
N PHE A 123 -5.51 24.47 -19.68
CA PHE A 123 -6.58 23.48 -19.65
C PHE A 123 -6.01 22.12 -20.06
N GLU A 124 -5.88 21.22 -19.08
CA GLU A 124 -5.48 19.82 -19.27
C GLU A 124 -6.67 18.90 -19.59
#